data_AF-A0A7H4GQT0-F1
#
_entry.id   AF-A0A7H4GQT0-F1
#
_cell.length_a   1.000
_cell.length_b   1.000
_cell.length_c   1.000
_cell.angle_alpha   90.00
_cell.angle_beta   90.00
_cell.angle_gamma   90.00
#
_symmetry.space_group_name_H-M   'P 1'
#
loop_
_entity.id
_entity.type
_entity.pdbx_description
1 polymer ?
#
loop_
_entity_poly.entity_id
_entity_poly.type
_entity_poly.pdbx_seq_one_letter_code
_entity_poly.pdbx_strand_id
1 'polypeptide(L)'
;MHRARITFFWIAVAALLAFVSMPVHAYIDPGTGSAILQGILAALAAIALTAKLYWHRLLRLLGLRKRTEEPVSDATQEQGEHAEESRND
;
A
#
# COMPACT_ATOMS: atom_id res chain seq x y z
N MET A 1 -36.75 -18.04 -14.77
CA MET A 1 -37.31 -16.74 -15.25
C MET A 1 -37.64 -15.74 -14.11
N HIS A 2 -37.40 -16.06 -12.83
CA HIS A 2 -37.72 -15.14 -11.71
C HIS A 2 -36.64 -14.09 -11.39
N ARG A 3 -35.38 -14.38 -11.73
CA ARG A 3 -34.25 -13.49 -11.42
C ARG A 3 -34.30 -12.17 -12.21
N ALA A 4 -34.73 -12.22 -13.47
CA ALA A 4 -34.87 -11.04 -14.33
C ALA A 4 -35.99 -10.08 -13.90
N ARG A 5 -37.07 -10.60 -13.30
CA ARG A 5 -38.22 -9.80 -12.84
C ARG A 5 -37.88 -8.98 -11.59
N ILE A 6 -37.04 -9.55 -10.73
CA ILE A 6 -36.53 -8.88 -9.52
C ILE A 6 -35.52 -7.78 -9.93
N THR A 7 -34.62 -8.06 -10.87
CA THR A 7 -33.69 -7.04 -11.38
C THR A 7 -34.41 -5.84 -12.00
N PHE A 8 -35.45 -6.09 -12.81
CA PHE A 8 -36.27 -5.01 -13.38
C PHE A 8 -37.02 -4.20 -12.32
N PHE A 9 -37.54 -4.85 -11.28
CA PHE A 9 -38.21 -4.18 -10.16
C PHE A 9 -37.25 -3.25 -9.40
N TRP A 10 -36.02 -3.70 -9.11
CA TRP A 10 -35.00 -2.87 -8.46
C TRP A 10 -34.54 -1.69 -9.34
N ILE A 11 -34.43 -1.89 -10.66
CA ILE A 11 -34.13 -0.79 -11.60
C ILE A 11 -35.26 0.25 -11.61
N ALA A 12 -36.52 -0.19 -11.63
CA ALA A 12 -37.68 0.70 -11.61
C ALA A 12 -37.80 1.49 -10.29
N VAL A 13 -37.51 0.84 -9.15
CA VAL A 13 -37.47 1.49 -7.83
C VAL A 13 -36.35 2.54 -7.77
N ALA A 14 -35.16 2.22 -8.29
CA ALA A 14 -34.05 3.17 -8.38
C ALA A 14 -34.37 4.38 -9.27
N ALA A 15 -35.04 4.15 -10.41
CA ALA A 15 -35.48 5.22 -11.31
C ALA A 15 -36.55 6.13 -10.68
N LEU A 16 -37.49 5.54 -9.92
CA LEU A 16 -38.53 6.30 -9.20
C LEU A 16 -37.95 7.16 -8.08
N LEU A 17 -36.97 6.63 -7.33
CA LEU A 17 -36.24 7.37 -6.29
C LEU A 17 -35.44 8.55 -6.87
N ALA A 18 -34.87 8.40 -8.07
CA ALA A 18 -34.16 9.47 -8.76
C ALA A 18 -35.11 10.60 -9.24
N PHE A 19 -36.36 10.27 -9.60
CA PHE A 19 -37.34 11.23 -10.11
C PHE A 19 -37.93 12.17 -9.03
N VAL A 20 -37.83 11.81 -7.74
CA VAL A 20 -38.39 12.58 -6.60
C VAL A 20 -37.40 13.63 -6.03
N SER A 21 -36.20 13.76 -6.58
CA SER A 21 -35.22 14.76 -6.10
C SER A 21 -35.61 16.19 -6.49
N MET A 22 -36.16 16.95 -5.53
CA MET A 22 -36.31 18.41 -5.59
C MET A 22 -34.97 19.13 -5.31
N PRO A 23 -34.79 20.39 -5.77
CA PRO A 23 -33.51 21.09 -5.66
C PRO A 23 -33.32 21.70 -4.26
N VAL A 24 -32.37 21.17 -3.48
CA VAL A 24 -31.82 21.83 -2.29
C VAL A 24 -30.55 22.58 -2.69
N HIS A 25 -30.60 23.90 -2.59
CA HIS A 25 -29.49 24.80 -2.87
C HIS A 25 -28.57 24.92 -1.63
N ALA A 26 -27.71 23.94 -1.37
CA ALA A 26 -26.48 24.09 -0.57
C ALA A 26 -25.58 22.85 -0.67
N TYR A 27 -24.49 23.01 -1.41
CA TYR A 27 -23.27 22.21 -1.48
C TYR A 27 -23.42 20.68 -1.64
N ILE A 28 -23.03 20.21 -2.83
CA ILE A 28 -22.93 18.81 -3.25
C ILE A 28 -24.25 18.28 -3.82
N ASP A 29 -24.46 18.47 -5.12
CA ASP A 29 -25.46 17.69 -5.88
C ASP A 29 -25.36 16.21 -5.51
N PRO A 30 -26.47 15.46 -5.40
CA PRO A 30 -26.44 14.04 -5.02
C PRO A 30 -25.51 13.19 -5.91
N GLY A 31 -25.23 13.64 -7.14
CA GLY A 31 -24.21 13.06 -8.02
C GLY A 31 -22.75 13.38 -7.61
N THR A 32 -22.47 14.62 -7.21
CA THR A 32 -21.13 15.07 -6.80
C THR A 32 -20.70 14.42 -5.48
N GLY A 33 -21.63 14.19 -4.55
CA GLY A 33 -21.32 13.56 -3.27
C GLY A 33 -20.85 12.11 -3.42
N SER A 34 -21.52 11.39 -4.33
CA SER A 34 -21.15 10.03 -4.69
C SER A 34 -19.81 9.97 -5.43
N ALA A 35 -19.56 10.91 -6.35
CA ALA A 35 -18.30 10.99 -7.08
C ALA A 35 -17.10 11.29 -6.17
N ILE A 36 -17.26 12.20 -5.20
CA ILE A 36 -16.22 12.50 -4.21
C ILE A 36 -15.94 11.27 -3.34
N LEU A 37 -16.99 10.60 -2.83
CA LEU A 37 -16.82 9.40 -2.01
C LEU A 37 -16.14 8.27 -2.79
N GLN A 38 -16.52 8.05 -4.04
CA GLN A 38 -15.86 7.10 -4.95
C GLN A 38 -14.40 7.47 -5.21
N GLY A 39 -14.10 8.77 -5.41
CA GLY A 39 -12.75 9.27 -5.59
C GLY A 39 -11.86 9.02 -4.36
N ILE A 40 -12.39 9.24 -3.14
CA ILE A 40 -11.68 8.95 -1.89
C ILE A 40 -11.39 7.45 -1.77
N LEU A 41 -12.38 6.60 -2.05
CA LEU A 41 -12.21 5.15 -2.01
C LEU A 41 -11.19 4.67 -3.04
N ALA A 42 -11.24 5.20 -4.26
CA ALA A 42 -10.27 4.89 -5.31
C ALA A 42 -8.85 5.35 -4.94
N ALA A 43 -8.71 6.55 -4.36
CA ALA A 43 -7.43 7.05 -3.88
C ALA A 43 -6.86 6.19 -2.76
N LEU A 44 -7.67 5.79 -1.77
CA LEU A 44 -7.25 4.86 -0.71
C LEU A 44 -6.80 3.53 -1.29
N ALA A 45 -7.56 2.96 -2.23
CA ALA A 45 -7.22 1.71 -2.89
C ALA A 45 -5.89 1.82 -3.67
N ALA A 46 -5.68 2.92 -4.39
CA ALA A 46 -4.45 3.18 -5.14
C ALA A 46 -3.24 3.32 -4.20
N ILE A 47 -3.38 4.05 -3.08
CA ILE A 47 -2.32 4.18 -2.07
C ILE A 47 -2.00 2.82 -1.45
N ALA A 48 -3.01 2.07 -1.02
CA ALA A 48 -2.83 0.75 -0.41
C ALA A 48 -2.16 -0.24 -1.38
N LEU A 49 -2.59 -0.26 -2.65
CA LEU A 49 -2.00 -1.10 -3.68
C LEU A 49 -0.55 -0.70 -3.95
N THR A 50 -0.28 0.59 -4.07
CA THR A 50 1.08 1.12 -4.27
C THR A 50 1.97 0.76 -3.08
N ALA A 51 1.51 0.97 -1.85
CA ALA A 51 2.25 0.59 -0.65
C ALA A 51 2.54 -0.93 -0.59
N LYS A 52 1.57 -1.77 -0.98
CA LYS A 52 1.73 -3.23 -1.05
C LYS A 52 2.76 -3.64 -2.11
N LEU A 53 2.70 -3.04 -3.31
CA LEU A 53 3.67 -3.30 -4.40
C LEU A 53 5.08 -2.85 -4.02
N TYR A 54 5.19 -1.70 -3.36
CA TYR A 54 6.47 -1.10 -3.01
C TYR A 54 6.95 -1.45 -1.62
N TRP A 55 6.34 -2.38 -0.89
CA TRP A 55 6.66 -2.71 0.50
C TRP A 55 8.18 -2.77 0.75
N HIS A 56 8.93 -3.54 -0.05
CA HIS A 56 10.39 -3.62 0.09
C HIS A 56 11.15 -2.30 -0.16
N ARG A 57 10.70 -1.47 -1.11
CA ARG A 57 11.29 -0.13 -1.35
C ARG A 57 10.84 0.87 -0.30
N LEU A 58 9.58 0.83 0.12
CA LEU A 58 9.01 1.69 1.15
C LEU A 58 9.71 1.45 2.49
N LEU A 59 9.92 0.20 2.90
CA LEU A 59 10.72 -0.15 4.08
C LEU A 59 12.17 0.31 3.96
N ARG A 60 12.73 0.36 2.74
CA ARG A 60 14.07 0.88 2.47
C ARG A 60 14.11 2.41 2.51
N LEU A 61 13.08 3.09 2.01
CA LEU A 61 12.91 4.55 2.04
C LEU A 61 12.65 5.06 3.45
N LEU A 62 11.87 4.34 4.26
CA LEU A 62 11.66 4.62 5.68
C LEU A 62 12.91 4.31 6.53
N GLY A 63 14.02 3.88 5.93
CA GLY A 63 15.29 3.69 6.64
C GLY A 63 15.27 2.60 7.70
N LEU A 64 14.19 1.81 7.80
CA LEU A 64 14.02 0.79 8.85
C LEU A 64 14.94 -0.42 8.69
N ARG A 65 15.65 -0.52 7.55
CA ARG A 65 16.76 -1.46 7.43
C ARG A 65 18.03 -0.79 7.92
N LYS A 66 18.19 -0.72 9.24
CA LYS A 66 19.52 -0.60 9.85
C LYS A 66 20.33 -1.77 9.29
N ARG A 67 21.44 -1.50 8.60
CA ARG A 67 22.43 -2.55 8.36
C ARG A 67 22.74 -3.11 9.74
N THR A 68 22.45 -4.38 9.94
CA THR A 68 23.20 -5.16 10.91
C THR A 68 24.62 -5.15 10.33
N GLU A 69 25.40 -4.19 10.79
CA GLU A 69 26.85 -4.28 10.69
C GLU A 69 27.18 -5.45 11.61
N GLU A 70 27.30 -6.63 11.01
CA GLU A 70 28.06 -7.70 11.62
C GLU A 70 29.44 -7.09 11.90
N PRO A 71 29.86 -6.96 13.17
CA PRO A 71 31.26 -6.66 13.42
C PRO A 71 32.02 -7.83 12.82
N VAL A 72 32.74 -7.55 11.75
CA VAL A 72 33.72 -8.46 11.17
C VAL A 72 34.55 -8.96 12.35
N SER A 73 34.35 -10.24 12.66
CA SER A 73 35.20 -11.02 13.54
C SER A 73 36.56 -11.05 12.88
N ASP A 74 37.39 -10.06 13.21
CA ASP A 74 38.81 -10.01 12.93
C ASP A 74 39.53 -11.02 13.84
N ALA A 75 39.24 -12.29 13.62
CA ALA A 75 39.99 -13.40 14.14
C ALA A 75 40.50 -14.20 12.94
N THR A 76 41.81 -14.09 12.74
CA THR A 76 42.68 -15.04 12.03
C THR A 76 42.98 -14.73 10.56
N GLN A 77 43.96 -13.86 10.36
CA GLN A 77 45.07 -14.06 9.41
C GLN A 77 46.34 -14.05 10.28
N GLU A 78 46.98 -15.17 10.64
CA GLU A 78 47.81 -16.05 9.80
C GLU A 78 48.73 -15.32 8.81
N GLN A 79 49.41 -14.26 9.27
CA GLN A 79 50.63 -13.76 8.64
C GLN A 79 51.73 -13.48 9.67
N GLY A 80 52.73 -14.37 9.69
CA GLY A 80 54.02 -14.27 10.37
C GLY A 80 54.19 -15.33 11.48
N GLU A 81 54.48 -16.61 11.25
CA GLU A 81 55.47 -17.19 10.31
C GLU A 81 56.81 -16.46 10.20
N HIS A 82 57.09 -15.51 11.11
CA HIS A 82 58.37 -14.78 11.17
C HIS A 82 58.98 -14.69 12.57
N ALA A 83 58.39 -15.36 13.58
CA ALA A 83 58.96 -15.46 14.93
C ALA A 83 59.64 -16.81 15.23
N GLU A 84 59.54 -17.81 14.33
CA GLU A 84 60.31 -19.05 14.44
C GLU A 84 61.80 -18.87 14.07
N GLU A 85 62.18 -17.77 13.41
CA GLU A 85 63.58 -17.42 13.09
C GLU A 85 64.42 -17.09 14.34
N SER A 86 63.80 -16.61 15.43
CA SER A 86 64.53 -16.29 16.68
C SER A 86 64.78 -17.48 17.62
N ARG A 87 64.51 -18.71 17.16
CA ARG A 87 64.69 -19.93 17.95
C ARG A 87 65.88 -20.79 17.50
N ASN A 88 66.71 -20.29 16.59
CA ASN A 88 67.92 -20.97 16.14
C ASN A 88 69.15 -20.03 16.15
N ASP A 89 69.50 -19.51 17.32
CA ASP A 89 70.83 -19.00 17.70
C ASP A 89 71.07 -19.21 19.21
#